data_AF-A0A3B1DE85-F1
#
_entry.id   AF-A0A3B1DE85-F1
#
_cell.length_a   1.000
_cell.length_b   1.000
_cell.length_c   1.000
_cell.angle_alpha   90.00
_cell.angle_beta   90.00
_cell.angle_gamma   90.00
#
_symmetry.space_group_name_H-M   'P 1'
#
loop_
_entity.id
_entity.type
_entity.pdbx_description
1 polymer ?
#
loop_
_entity_poly.entity_id
_entity_poly.type
_entity_poly.pdbx_seq_one_letter_code
_entity_poly.pdbx_strand_id
1 'polypeptide(L)'
;MAEKKLIGLDLSVASEEVIRILLDDPADTAIFSELMDANTQRPGILRLLYEHPQTPVEIAAEAASLLSLPAKITTGAIDLVTEEKEEVRLQKKESILQKVQRLSVGQRIQLALKGGKDIRNVLIRDPNREVVIKVLENPKITENEVEMIARNPSSPDDALRYIFKKKDWIRKYNIVLSLASNPKTPIGVSMPLI
;
A
#
# COMPACT_ATOMS: atom_id res chain seq x y z
N MET A 1 -2.53 25.25 5.52
CA MET A 1 -1.98 24.35 6.55
C MET A 1 -2.72 23.03 6.43
N ALA A 2 -2.19 22.09 5.65
CA ALA A 2 -2.86 20.82 5.39
C ALA A 2 -2.68 19.90 6.61
N GLU A 3 -3.79 19.46 7.21
CA GLU A 3 -3.79 18.46 8.27
C GLU A 3 -2.96 17.25 7.86
N LYS A 4 -1.83 17.06 8.54
CA LYS A 4 -1.07 15.82 8.54
C LYS A 4 -1.98 14.77 9.17
N LYS A 5 -2.83 14.13 8.36
CA LYS A 5 -3.57 12.93 8.77
C LYS A 5 -2.51 11.90 9.15
N LEU A 6 -2.27 11.80 10.44
CA LEU A 6 -1.47 10.77 11.10
C LEU A 6 -2.06 9.42 10.74
N ILE A 7 -1.62 8.84 9.63
CA ILE A 7 -1.85 7.44 9.32
C ILE A 7 -0.81 6.71 10.15
N GLY A 8 -1.25 5.89 11.10
CA GLY A 8 -0.46 5.25 12.17
C GLY A 8 0.54 4.19 11.73
N LEU A 9 1.31 4.47 10.66
CA LEU A 9 2.49 3.70 10.29
C LEU A 9 3.74 4.54 10.57
N ASP A 10 4.51 4.13 11.57
CA ASP A 10 5.84 4.66 11.78
C ASP A 10 6.80 4.06 10.75
N LEU A 11 7.06 4.81 9.68
CA LEU A 11 7.94 4.42 8.58
C LEU A 11 9.40 4.24 9.03
N SER A 12 9.77 4.70 10.23
CA SER A 12 11.11 4.47 10.82
C SER A 12 11.31 3.03 11.32
N VAL A 13 10.21 2.35 11.66
CA VAL A 13 10.19 0.98 12.21
C VAL A 13 9.80 -0.06 11.15
N ALA A 14 9.33 0.38 9.98
CA ALA A 14 8.98 -0.53 8.89
C ALA A 14 10.19 -1.37 8.46
N SER A 15 9.95 -2.65 8.16
CA SER A 15 11.00 -3.54 7.69
C SER A 15 11.44 -3.17 6.28
N GLU A 16 12.71 -3.43 5.95
CA GLU A 16 13.28 -3.14 4.63
C GLU A 16 12.46 -3.71 3.47
N GLU A 17 11.92 -4.92 3.62
CA GLU A 17 11.11 -5.57 2.58
C GLU A 17 9.76 -4.88 2.35
N VAL A 18 9.17 -4.30 3.40
CA VAL A 18 7.93 -3.51 3.29
C VAL A 18 8.20 -2.23 2.53
N ILE A 19 9.32 -1.57 2.83
CA ILE A 19 9.73 -0.35 2.14
C ILE A 19 10.04 -0.65 0.68
N ARG A 20 10.73 -1.76 0.38
CA ARG A 20 10.98 -2.19 -1.01
C ARG A 20 9.67 -2.38 -1.79
N ILE A 21 8.68 -3.04 -1.20
CA ILE A 21 7.36 -3.23 -1.83
C ILE A 21 6.62 -1.90 -2.01
N LEU A 22 6.73 -0.97 -1.05
CA LEU A 22 6.14 0.37 -1.16
C LEU A 22 6.82 1.24 -2.22
N LEU A 23 8.11 1.03 -2.50
CA LEU A 23 8.81 1.71 -3.58
C LEU A 23 8.43 1.16 -4.96
N ASP A 24 8.18 -0.15 -5.06
CA ASP A 24 7.73 -0.80 -6.30
C ASP A 24 6.29 -0.40 -6.70
N ASP A 25 5.38 -0.21 -5.72
CA ASP A 25 3.99 0.25 -5.92
C ASP A 25 3.63 1.37 -4.92
N PRO A 26 4.11 2.60 -5.16
CA PRO A 26 3.86 3.73 -4.27
C PRO A 26 2.42 4.20 -4.41
N ALA A 27 1.72 4.37 -3.28
CA ALA A 27 0.38 4.95 -3.31
C ALA A 27 0.37 6.43 -3.70
N ASP A 28 1.44 7.21 -3.43
CA ASP A 28 1.67 8.60 -3.88
C ASP A 28 3.17 8.86 -4.06
N THR A 29 3.52 9.85 -4.89
CA THR A 29 4.87 10.42 -4.97
C THR A 29 5.35 11.03 -3.64
N ALA A 30 4.43 11.44 -2.76
CA ALA A 30 4.76 11.95 -1.42
C ALA A 30 5.34 10.88 -0.47
N ILE A 31 5.19 9.59 -0.79
CA ILE A 31 5.76 8.51 0.04
C ILE A 31 7.28 8.57 0.03
N PHE A 32 7.90 8.97 -1.08
CA PHE A 32 9.35 9.04 -1.18
C PHE A 32 9.94 10.10 -0.23
N SER A 33 9.28 11.24 -0.07
CA SER A 33 9.72 12.28 0.88
C SER A 33 9.45 11.87 2.33
N GLU A 34 8.27 11.28 2.61
CA GLU A 34 7.96 10.73 3.94
C GLU A 34 8.97 9.65 4.36
N LEU A 35 9.41 8.80 3.43
CA LEU A 35 10.42 7.78 3.69
C LEU A 35 11.80 8.38 3.95
N MET A 36 12.18 9.44 3.24
CA MET A 36 13.44 10.16 3.45
C MET A 36 13.51 10.79 4.84
N ASP A 37 12.47 11.54 5.19
CA ASP A 37 12.35 12.22 6.49
C ASP A 37 12.36 11.23 7.65
N ALA A 38 11.68 10.08 7.49
CA ALA A 38 11.57 9.08 8.55
C ALA A 38 12.82 8.18 8.70
N ASN A 39 13.68 8.09 7.68
CA ASN A 39 14.77 7.11 7.63
C ASN A 39 16.17 7.72 7.45
N THR A 40 16.35 8.98 7.86
CA THR A 40 17.63 9.72 7.75
C THR A 40 18.83 8.99 8.37
N GLN A 41 18.60 8.16 9.40
CA GLN A 41 19.65 7.42 10.12
C GLN A 41 19.83 5.97 9.63
N ARG A 42 19.11 5.54 8.58
CA ARG A 42 19.11 4.15 8.11
C ARG A 42 19.76 4.05 6.72
N PRO A 43 21.08 3.79 6.65
CA PRO A 43 21.81 3.85 5.38
C PRO A 43 21.34 2.81 4.35
N GLY A 44 20.81 1.66 4.79
CA GLY A 44 20.23 0.66 3.89
C GLY A 44 19.01 1.17 3.12
N ILE A 45 18.13 1.94 3.78
CA ILE A 45 16.92 2.50 3.16
C ILE A 45 17.28 3.66 2.24
N LEU A 46 18.21 4.52 2.65
CA LEU A 46 18.74 5.60 1.81
C LEU A 46 19.37 5.04 0.52
N ARG A 47 20.07 3.90 0.62
CA ARG A 47 20.64 3.21 -0.54
C ARG A 47 19.54 2.66 -1.46
N LEU A 48 18.48 2.08 -0.90
CA LEU A 48 17.33 1.60 -1.68
C LEU A 48 16.63 2.76 -2.42
N LEU A 49 16.47 3.92 -1.78
CA LEU A 49 15.92 5.11 -2.43
C LEU A 49 16.82 5.61 -3.57
N TYR A 50 18.14 5.57 -3.39
CA TYR A 50 19.10 5.99 -4.42
C TYR A 50 19.18 5.02 -5.62
N GLU A 51 18.95 3.73 -5.42
CA GLU A 51 19.01 2.72 -6.46
C GLU A 51 17.69 2.56 -7.24
N HIS A 52 16.56 3.06 -6.72
CA HIS A 52 15.25 2.88 -7.32
C HIS A 52 15.07 3.74 -8.60
N PRO A 53 14.49 3.19 -9.69
CA PRO A 53 14.34 3.93 -10.95
C PRO A 53 13.22 4.99 -10.93
N GLN A 54 12.29 4.93 -9.97
CA GLN A 54 11.16 5.87 -9.88
C GLN A 54 11.33 6.95 -8.79
N THR A 55 12.49 7.01 -8.11
CA THR A 55 12.72 8.05 -7.10
C THR A 55 12.92 9.42 -7.77
N PRO A 56 12.21 10.47 -7.31
CA PRO A 56 12.42 11.84 -7.78
C PRO A 56 13.88 12.30 -7.60
N VAL A 57 14.37 13.11 -8.54
CA VAL A 57 15.77 13.57 -8.61
C VAL A 57 16.21 14.31 -7.34
N GLU A 58 15.31 15.12 -6.77
CA GLU A 58 15.53 15.86 -5.52
C GLU A 58 15.85 14.93 -4.35
N ILE A 59 15.07 13.86 -4.21
CA ILE A 59 15.18 12.89 -3.13
C ILE A 59 16.44 12.02 -3.32
N ALA A 60 16.79 11.68 -4.57
CA ALA A 60 18.01 10.95 -4.87
C ALA A 60 19.28 11.75 -4.56
N ALA A 61 19.27 13.07 -4.81
CA ALA A 61 20.39 13.96 -4.48
C ALA A 61 20.58 14.14 -2.97
N GLU A 62 19.48 14.22 -2.22
CA GLU A 62 19.50 14.31 -0.76
C GLU A 62 19.98 13.00 -0.11
N ALA A 63 19.53 11.85 -0.62
CA ALA A 63 20.03 10.53 -0.22
C ALA A 63 21.55 10.40 -0.41
N ALA A 64 22.05 10.87 -1.56
CA ALA A 64 23.47 10.83 -1.90
C ALA A 64 24.32 11.71 -0.98
N SER A 65 23.79 12.88 -0.61
CA SER A 65 24.43 13.81 0.32
C SER A 65 24.59 13.21 1.72
N LEU A 66 23.56 12.51 2.21
CA LEU A 66 23.59 11.83 3.51
C LEU A 66 24.51 10.60 3.53
N LEU A 67 24.61 9.89 2.40
CA LEU A 67 25.45 8.69 2.27
C LEU A 67 26.90 8.98 1.85
N SER A 68 27.27 10.24 1.62
CA SER A 68 28.57 10.61 1.04
C SER A 68 28.88 9.87 -0.27
N LEU A 69 27.83 9.62 -1.08
CA LEU A 69 27.92 9.00 -2.41
C LEU A 69 27.89 10.11 -3.47
N PRO A 70 28.52 9.89 -4.65
CA PRO A 70 28.40 10.86 -5.75
C PRO A 70 26.92 10.99 -6.15
N ALA A 71 26.42 12.22 -6.23
CA ALA A 71 25.05 12.49 -6.67
C ALA A 71 24.85 11.95 -8.09
N LYS A 72 23.91 11.02 -8.27
CA LYS A 72 23.41 10.65 -9.61
C LYS A 72 22.71 11.87 -10.19
N ILE A 73 23.40 12.58 -11.08
CA ILE A 73 22.79 13.59 -11.93
C ILE A 73 22.00 12.82 -12.99
N THR A 74 20.73 12.55 -12.74
CA THR A 74 19.83 11.99 -13.76
C THR A 74 19.28 13.12 -14.63
N THR A 75 20.16 13.74 -15.44
CA THR A 75 19.71 14.28 -16.72
C THR A 75 19.69 13.11 -17.69
N GLY A 76 18.58 12.94 -18.41
CA GLY A 76 18.32 11.83 -19.32
C GLY A 76 19.54 11.38 -20.11
N ALA A 77 20.06 10.22 -19.74
CA ALA A 77 20.98 9.41 -20.54
C ALA A 77 20.57 7.95 -20.29
N ILE A 78 19.54 7.54 -21.02
CA ILE A 78 19.50 6.17 -21.53
C ILE A 78 20.74 6.09 -22.43
N ASP A 79 21.74 5.28 -22.09
CA ASP A 79 22.64 4.71 -23.10
C ASP A 79 23.48 3.56 -22.54
N LEU A 80 23.17 2.36 -23.05
CA LEU A 80 24.10 1.29 -23.45
C LEU A 80 24.58 0.24 -22.43
N VAL A 81 23.96 0.09 -21.25
CA VAL A 81 24.21 -1.09 -20.36
C VAL A 81 22.94 -1.80 -19.90
N THR A 82 21.77 -1.44 -20.46
CA THR A 82 20.46 -1.73 -19.84
C THR A 82 19.72 -2.94 -20.41
N GLU A 83 19.97 -3.36 -21.66
CA GLU A 83 19.11 -4.36 -22.32
C GLU A 83 19.27 -5.79 -21.76
N GLU A 84 20.49 -6.28 -21.53
CA GLU A 84 20.70 -7.62 -20.93
C GLU A 84 20.24 -7.68 -19.45
N LYS A 85 20.30 -6.56 -18.71
CA LYS A 85 19.83 -6.51 -17.33
C LYS A 85 18.31 -6.39 -17.23
N GLU A 86 17.65 -5.78 -18.22
CA GLU A 86 16.18 -5.67 -18.27
C GLU A 86 15.50 -7.00 -18.60
N GLU A 87 16.05 -7.80 -19.52
CA GLU A 87 15.50 -9.13 -19.85
C GLU A 87 15.58 -10.09 -18.65
N VAL A 88 16.70 -10.10 -17.91
CA VAL A 88 16.84 -10.89 -16.68
C VAL A 88 15.95 -10.34 -15.55
N ARG A 89 15.72 -9.02 -15.47
CA ARG A 89 14.78 -8.41 -14.52
C ARG A 89 13.33 -8.79 -14.80
N LEU A 90 12.95 -8.93 -16.06
CA LEU A 90 11.58 -9.32 -16.46
C LEU A 90 11.29 -10.77 -16.11
N GLN A 91 12.29 -11.66 -16.22
CA GLN A 91 12.14 -13.11 -16.00
C GLN A 91 11.91 -13.50 -14.53
N LYS A 92 12.06 -12.57 -13.58
CA LYS A 92 11.86 -12.85 -12.15
C LYS A 92 11.16 -11.73 -11.37
N LYS A 93 10.23 -11.00 -12.01
CA LYS A 93 9.28 -10.18 -11.25
C LYS A 93 8.30 -11.11 -10.53
N GLU A 94 8.64 -11.47 -9.30
CA GLU A 94 7.69 -12.12 -8.39
C GLU A 94 6.40 -11.28 -8.35
N SER A 95 5.26 -11.95 -8.46
CA SER A 95 3.99 -11.23 -8.45
C SER A 95 3.79 -10.54 -7.10
N ILE A 96 3.07 -9.42 -7.08
CA ILE A 96 2.76 -8.70 -5.82
C ILE A 96 2.14 -9.65 -4.80
N LEU A 97 1.32 -10.60 -5.27
CA LEU A 97 0.76 -11.67 -4.45
C LEU A 97 1.83 -12.55 -3.79
N GLN A 98 2.86 -12.99 -4.53
CA GLN A 98 3.95 -13.78 -3.97
C GLN A 98 4.76 -13.00 -2.94
N LYS A 99 5.02 -11.71 -3.20
CA LYS A 99 5.72 -10.82 -2.26
C LYS A 99 4.93 -10.68 -0.97
N VAL A 100 3.64 -10.36 -1.06
CA VAL A 100 2.73 -10.17 0.09
C VAL A 100 2.58 -11.45 0.91
N GLN A 101 2.55 -12.63 0.28
CA GLN A 101 2.43 -13.92 0.97
C GLN A 101 3.63 -14.27 1.86
N ARG A 102 4.82 -13.74 1.55
CA ARG A 102 6.03 -13.96 2.37
C ARG A 102 6.09 -13.07 3.60
N LEU A 103 5.23 -12.06 3.68
CA LEU A 103 5.23 -11.09 4.78
C LEU A 103 4.50 -11.62 6.01
N SER A 104 5.02 -11.23 7.18
CA SER A 104 4.31 -11.38 8.44
C SER A 104 3.00 -10.60 8.44
N VAL A 105 2.08 -10.96 9.35
CA VAL A 105 0.80 -10.25 9.51
C VAL A 105 1.03 -8.76 9.80
N GLY A 106 2.00 -8.43 10.66
CA GLY A 106 2.33 -7.04 10.99
C GLY A 106 2.77 -6.25 9.76
N GLN A 107 3.64 -6.81 8.93
CA GLN A 107 4.08 -6.17 7.68
C GLN A 107 2.93 -5.98 6.68
N ARG A 108 2.01 -6.95 6.58
CA ARG A 108 0.80 -6.82 5.75
C ARG A 108 -0.12 -5.70 6.25
N ILE A 109 -0.24 -5.53 7.56
CA ILE A 109 -0.98 -4.40 8.16
C ILE A 109 -0.32 -3.06 7.78
N GLN A 110 1.02 -2.97 7.82
CA GLN A 110 1.74 -1.76 7.41
C GLN A 110 1.47 -1.44 5.93
N LEU A 111 1.54 -2.45 5.06
CA LEU A 111 1.21 -2.32 3.65
C LEU A 111 -0.26 -1.95 3.39
N ALA A 112 -1.19 -2.47 4.19
CA ALA A 112 -2.61 -2.15 4.04
C ALA A 112 -2.90 -0.65 4.18
N LEU A 113 -2.17 0.05 5.06
CA LEU A 113 -2.38 1.47 5.36
C LEU A 113 -1.77 2.44 4.32
N LYS A 114 -0.66 2.06 3.70
CA LYS A 114 0.15 2.95 2.83
C LYS A 114 0.39 2.41 1.42
N GLY A 115 0.02 1.17 1.13
CA GLY A 115 0.22 0.52 -0.16
C GLY A 115 -0.68 1.07 -1.27
N GLY A 116 -0.18 0.94 -2.50
CA GLY A 116 -0.88 1.28 -3.74
C GLY A 116 -2.11 0.42 -4.01
N LYS A 117 -2.73 0.65 -5.17
CA LYS A 117 -3.98 -0.01 -5.56
C LYS A 117 -3.79 -1.52 -5.72
N ASP A 118 -2.66 -1.95 -6.26
CA ASP A 118 -2.42 -3.36 -6.55
C ASP A 118 -2.16 -4.15 -5.26
N ILE A 119 -1.41 -3.57 -4.33
CA ILE A 119 -1.23 -4.11 -2.98
C ILE A 119 -2.57 -4.25 -2.26
N ARG A 120 -3.43 -3.21 -2.28
CA ARG A 120 -4.75 -3.29 -1.63
C ARG A 120 -5.64 -4.36 -2.25
N ASN A 121 -5.66 -4.48 -3.58
CA ASN A 121 -6.43 -5.52 -4.27
C ASN A 121 -6.06 -6.94 -3.81
N VAL A 122 -4.78 -7.19 -3.52
CA VAL A 122 -4.33 -8.45 -2.94
C VAL A 122 -4.78 -8.58 -1.48
N LEU A 123 -4.59 -7.54 -0.67
CA LEU A 123 -4.89 -7.55 0.77
C LEU A 123 -6.39 -7.55 1.11
N ILE A 124 -7.27 -7.16 0.18
CA ILE A 124 -8.74 -7.28 0.33
C ILE A 124 -9.19 -8.73 0.56
N ARG A 125 -8.44 -9.69 0.02
CA ARG A 125 -8.73 -11.13 0.11
C ARG A 125 -7.88 -11.83 1.17
N ASP A 126 -7.24 -11.07 2.05
CA ASP A 126 -6.37 -11.62 3.08
C ASP A 126 -7.18 -12.46 4.08
N PRO A 127 -6.69 -13.64 4.50
CA PRO A 127 -7.38 -14.46 5.51
C PRO A 127 -7.43 -13.80 6.89
N ASN A 128 -6.55 -12.82 7.19
CA ASN A 128 -6.50 -12.17 8.49
C ASN A 128 -7.46 -10.97 8.55
N ARG A 129 -8.38 -11.00 9.53
CA ARG A 129 -9.37 -9.93 9.75
C ARG A 129 -8.76 -8.54 9.97
N GLU A 130 -7.64 -8.46 10.67
CA GLU A 130 -7.02 -7.17 11.03
C GLU A 130 -6.44 -6.49 9.79
N VAL A 131 -5.86 -7.27 8.88
CA VAL A 131 -5.35 -6.76 7.60
C VAL A 131 -6.49 -6.14 6.79
N VAL A 132 -7.62 -6.84 6.67
CA VAL A 132 -8.79 -6.35 5.90
C VAL A 132 -9.37 -5.08 6.51
N ILE A 133 -9.48 -4.99 7.84
CA ILE A 133 -9.92 -3.77 8.52
C ILE A 133 -8.95 -2.61 8.25
N LYS A 134 -7.64 -2.88 8.24
CA LYS A 134 -6.62 -1.86 7.97
C LYS A 134 -6.64 -1.39 6.53
N VAL A 135 -7.02 -2.23 5.57
CA VAL A 135 -7.28 -1.80 4.19
C VAL A 135 -8.46 -0.83 4.15
N LEU A 136 -9.55 -1.10 4.89
CA LEU A 136 -10.71 -0.20 4.99
C LEU A 136 -10.41 1.13 5.70
N GLU A 137 -9.34 1.20 6.49
CA GLU A 137 -8.85 2.43 7.12
C GLU A 137 -7.93 3.25 6.21
N ASN A 138 -7.49 2.70 5.07
CA ASN A 138 -6.61 3.39 4.14
C ASN A 138 -7.32 4.64 3.57
N PRO A 139 -6.69 5.84 3.61
CA PRO A 139 -7.31 7.07 3.14
C PRO A 139 -7.58 7.10 1.63
N LYS A 140 -6.93 6.24 0.85
CA LYS A 140 -7.07 6.16 -0.61
C LYS A 140 -7.94 4.99 -1.07
N ILE A 141 -8.68 4.39 -0.16
CA ILE A 141 -9.62 3.35 -0.54
C ILE A 141 -10.71 3.92 -1.44
N THR A 142 -11.02 3.19 -2.50
CA THR A 142 -12.05 3.53 -3.48
C THR A 142 -13.35 2.81 -3.18
N GLU A 143 -14.46 3.36 -3.65
CA GLU A 143 -15.80 2.76 -3.47
C GLU A 143 -15.87 1.35 -4.07
N ASN A 144 -15.21 1.12 -5.21
CA ASN A 144 -15.15 -0.19 -5.86
C ASN A 144 -14.43 -1.23 -4.98
N GLU A 145 -13.34 -0.84 -4.31
CA GLU A 145 -12.62 -1.72 -3.38
C GLU A 145 -13.50 -2.07 -2.16
N VAL A 146 -14.27 -1.12 -1.64
CA VAL A 146 -15.23 -1.35 -0.55
C VAL A 146 -16.36 -2.28 -1.00
N GLU A 147 -16.90 -2.09 -2.20
CA GLU A 147 -17.92 -2.97 -2.78
C GLU A 147 -17.39 -4.41 -2.92
N MET A 148 -16.14 -4.58 -3.38
CA MET A 148 -15.51 -5.89 -3.48
C MET A 148 -15.42 -6.59 -2.12
N ILE A 149 -15.07 -5.87 -1.05
CA ILE A 149 -15.07 -6.42 0.32
C ILE A 149 -16.49 -6.77 0.75
N ALA A 150 -17.46 -5.87 0.53
CA ALA A 150 -18.86 -6.07 0.93
C ALA A 150 -19.50 -7.26 0.23
N ARG A 151 -19.15 -7.52 -1.04
CA ARG A 151 -19.69 -8.63 -1.84
C ARG A 151 -19.03 -9.98 -1.55
N ASN A 152 -17.79 -9.98 -1.04
CA ASN A 152 -17.01 -11.20 -0.87
C ASN A 152 -17.56 -12.07 0.29
N PRO A 153 -17.95 -13.34 0.03
CA PRO A 153 -18.47 -14.23 1.07
C PRO A 153 -17.43 -14.70 2.08
N SER A 154 -16.14 -14.45 1.85
CA SER A 154 -15.06 -14.72 2.81
C SER A 154 -14.72 -13.53 3.70
N SER A 155 -15.41 -12.40 3.55
CA SER A 155 -15.15 -11.21 4.34
C SER A 155 -15.54 -11.42 5.82
N PRO A 156 -14.71 -10.96 6.77
CA PRO A 156 -15.00 -11.08 8.18
C PRO A 156 -16.14 -10.14 8.61
N ASP A 157 -16.97 -10.59 9.54
CA ASP A 157 -18.12 -9.85 10.09
C ASP A 157 -17.75 -8.44 10.58
N ASP A 158 -16.56 -8.29 11.19
CA ASP A 158 -16.05 -7.01 11.70
C ASP A 158 -15.80 -6.01 10.57
N ALA A 159 -15.32 -6.46 9.41
CA ALA A 159 -15.13 -5.61 8.25
C ALA A 159 -16.49 -5.15 7.69
N LEU A 160 -17.47 -6.04 7.61
CA LEU A 160 -18.82 -5.70 7.14
C LEU A 160 -19.52 -4.70 8.09
N ARG A 161 -19.36 -4.89 9.41
CA ARG A 161 -19.81 -3.93 10.43
C ARG A 161 -19.09 -2.59 10.31
N TYR A 162 -17.78 -2.61 10.03
CA TYR A 162 -17.02 -1.38 9.82
C TYR A 162 -17.54 -0.61 8.60
N ILE A 163 -17.83 -1.31 7.51
CA ILE A 163 -18.42 -0.69 6.31
C ILE A 163 -19.77 -0.06 6.64
N PHE A 164 -20.64 -0.77 7.35
CA PHE A 164 -21.96 -0.27 7.75
C PHE A 164 -21.91 0.98 8.65
N LYS A 165 -20.90 1.10 9.50
CA LYS A 165 -20.73 2.28 10.38
C LYS A 165 -20.38 3.56 9.60
N LYS A 166 -19.85 3.46 8.38
CA LYS A 166 -19.44 4.61 7.57
C LYS A 166 -20.62 5.14 6.76
N LYS A 167 -21.11 6.33 7.16
CA LYS A 167 -22.25 7.00 6.51
C LYS A 167 -22.01 7.27 5.02
N ASP A 168 -20.78 7.57 4.62
CA ASP A 168 -20.44 7.86 3.22
C ASP A 168 -20.64 6.64 2.32
N TRP A 169 -20.35 5.45 2.83
CA TRP A 169 -20.49 4.20 2.09
C TRP A 169 -21.94 3.68 2.08
N ILE A 170 -22.66 3.80 3.19
CA ILE A 170 -24.07 3.39 3.25
C ILE A 170 -25.00 4.23 2.38
N ARG A 171 -24.62 5.45 2.01
CA ARG A 171 -25.35 6.23 1.02
C ARG A 171 -25.25 5.68 -0.41
N LYS A 172 -24.29 4.79 -0.67
CA LYS A 172 -24.04 4.20 -1.99
C LYS A 172 -24.82 2.91 -2.16
N TYR A 173 -25.73 2.91 -3.13
CA TYR A 173 -26.61 1.78 -3.40
C TYR A 173 -25.84 0.47 -3.67
N ASN A 174 -24.77 0.52 -4.46
CA ASN A 174 -23.97 -0.68 -4.79
C ASN A 174 -23.38 -1.36 -3.54
N ILE A 175 -22.93 -0.55 -2.57
CA ILE A 175 -22.37 -1.05 -1.31
C ILE A 175 -23.48 -1.65 -0.45
N VAL A 176 -24.63 -0.97 -0.34
CA VAL A 176 -25.80 -1.46 0.39
C VAL A 176 -26.30 -2.80 -0.18
N LEU A 177 -26.45 -2.88 -1.51
CA LEU A 177 -26.86 -4.11 -2.20
C LEU A 177 -25.85 -5.25 -1.95
N SER A 178 -24.55 -4.93 -2.02
CA SER A 178 -23.49 -5.92 -1.75
C SER A 178 -23.50 -6.42 -0.31
N LEU A 179 -23.73 -5.53 0.67
CA LEU A 179 -23.89 -5.93 2.07
C LEU A 179 -25.16 -6.76 2.30
N ALA A 180 -26.29 -6.37 1.73
CA ALA A 180 -27.56 -7.08 1.92
C ALA A 180 -27.56 -8.48 1.28
N SER A 181 -26.86 -8.64 0.16
CA SER A 181 -26.76 -9.92 -0.57
C SER A 181 -25.67 -10.86 -0.04
N ASN A 182 -24.76 -10.39 0.82
CA ASN A 182 -23.68 -11.21 1.33
C ASN A 182 -24.15 -12.14 2.46
N PRO A 183 -23.95 -13.47 2.35
CA PRO A 183 -24.39 -14.44 3.37
C PRO A 183 -23.68 -14.31 4.72
N LYS A 184 -22.52 -13.63 4.76
CA LYS A 184 -21.76 -13.38 6.00
C LYS A 184 -22.12 -12.07 6.69
N THR A 185 -23.02 -11.27 6.12
CA THR A 185 -23.45 -10.03 6.75
C THR A 185 -24.22 -10.35 8.04
N PRO A 186 -23.78 -9.83 9.21
CA PRO A 186 -24.48 -10.05 10.46
C PRO A 186 -25.91 -9.51 10.40
N ILE A 187 -26.84 -10.19 11.05
CA ILE A 187 -28.28 -9.83 11.05
C ILE A 187 -28.51 -8.37 11.47
N GLY A 188 -27.75 -7.87 12.45
CA GLY A 188 -27.86 -6.48 12.89
C GLY A 188 -27.40 -5.44 11.86
N VAL A 189 -26.68 -5.86 10.82
CA VAL A 189 -26.27 -5.02 9.68
C VAL A 189 -27.23 -5.20 8.50
N SER A 190 -27.73 -6.41 8.24
CA SER A 190 -28.61 -6.67 7.10
C SER A 190 -30.04 -6.18 7.32
N MET A 191 -30.59 -6.31 8.53
CA MET A 191 -31.98 -5.97 8.82
C MET A 191 -32.33 -4.49 8.56
N PRO A 192 -31.46 -3.50 8.83
CA PRO A 192 -31.73 -2.10 8.47
C PRO A 192 -31.58 -1.77 6.98
N LEU A 193 -31.06 -2.70 6.16
CA LEU A 193 -30.78 -2.48 4.73
C LEU A 193 -31.87 -3.03 3.81
N ILE A 194 -32.83 -3.79 4.36
CA ILE A 194 -33.97 -4.42 3.67
C ILE A 194 -35.22 -3.63 4.04
#